data_AF-A0A8D2GUR0-F1
#
_entry.id   AF-A0A8D2GUR0-F1
#
_cell.length_a   1.000
_cell.length_b   1.000
_cell.length_c   1.000
_cell.angle_alpha   90.00
_cell.angle_beta   90.00
_cell.angle_gamma   90.00
#
_symmetry.space_group_name_H-M   'P 1'
#
loop_
_entity.id
_entity.type
_entity.pdbx_description
1 polymer ?
#
loop_
_entity_poly.entity_id
_entity_poly.type
_entity_poly.pdbx_seq_one_letter_code
_entity_poly.pdbx_strand_id
1 'polypeptide(L)'
;VITVAMEKALLQHFICRKLEISYAIQKPFPFFEGLRDKSFITEKMYKESLEACTNLVPVSRVVYNTLTQLEKTFNLSLLLTLFSQINLREYPNLTEIFGSFRSGNVIAWILLALEGLLC
;
A
#
# COMPACT_ATOMS: atom_id res chain seq x y z
N VAL A 1 20.96 2.60 -3.59
CA VAL A 1 20.16 3.60 -4.35
C VAL A 1 19.16 2.82 -5.20
N ILE A 2 17.86 3.10 -5.06
CA ILE A 2 16.85 2.52 -5.97
C ILE A 2 17.03 3.16 -7.33
N THR A 3 17.17 2.34 -8.38
CA THR A 3 17.26 2.85 -9.75
C THR A 3 15.87 3.14 -10.31
N VAL A 4 15.76 4.03 -11.28
CA VAL A 4 14.51 4.30 -12.01
C VAL A 4 13.91 3.02 -12.60
N ALA A 5 14.75 2.08 -13.04
CA ALA A 5 14.30 0.79 -13.57
C ALA A 5 13.66 -0.08 -12.46
N MET A 6 14.22 -0.09 -11.26
CA MET A 6 13.66 -0.81 -10.11
C MET A 6 12.33 -0.20 -9.66
N GLU A 7 12.23 1.12 -9.60
CA GLU A 7 10.98 1.79 -9.24
C GLU A 7 9.86 1.50 -10.26
N LYS A 8 10.18 1.51 -11.56
CA LYS A 8 9.24 1.08 -12.61
C LYS A 8 8.80 -0.38 -12.44
N ALA A 9 9.72 -1.29 -12.13
CA ALA A 9 9.38 -2.70 -11.90
C ALA A 9 8.47 -2.86 -10.68
N LEU A 10 8.73 -2.14 -9.59
CA LEU A 10 7.90 -2.14 -8.38
C LEU A 10 6.51 -1.56 -8.66
N LEU A 11 6.40 -0.48 -9.44
CA LEU A 11 5.13 0.08 -9.85
C LEU A 11 4.33 -0.91 -10.71
N GLN A 12 4.98 -1.57 -11.69
CA GLN A 12 4.31 -2.59 -12.51
C GLN A 12 3.79 -3.74 -11.65
N HIS A 13 4.61 -4.23 -10.73
CA HIS A 13 4.19 -5.29 -9.80
C HIS A 13 3.04 -4.84 -8.89
N PHE A 14 3.08 -3.59 -8.39
CA PHE A 14 1.99 -2.98 -7.63
C PHE A 14 0.69 -2.94 -8.43
N ILE A 15 0.74 -2.53 -9.70
CA ILE A 15 -0.43 -2.52 -10.59
C ILE A 15 -0.98 -3.94 -10.78
N CYS A 16 -0.12 -4.93 -11.03
CA CYS A 16 -0.52 -6.33 -11.18
C CYS A 16 -1.19 -6.89 -9.92
N ARG A 17 -0.69 -6.55 -8.73
CA ARG A 17 -1.23 -7.05 -7.45
C ARG A 17 -2.34 -6.18 -6.87
N LYS A 18 -2.66 -5.03 -7.47
CA LYS A 18 -3.61 -4.03 -6.93
C LYS A 18 -4.97 -4.64 -6.56
N LEU A 19 -5.50 -5.52 -7.41
CA LEU A 19 -6.78 -6.19 -7.14
C LEU A 19 -6.69 -7.06 -5.88
N GLU A 20 -5.65 -7.88 -5.76
CA GLU A 20 -5.42 -8.73 -4.59
C GLU A 20 -5.21 -7.90 -3.33
N ILE A 21 -4.45 -6.79 -3.41
CA ILE A 21 -4.25 -5.85 -2.30
C ILE A 21 -5.60 -5.31 -1.84
N SER A 22 -6.46 -4.93 -2.78
CA SER A 22 -7.77 -4.38 -2.46
C SER A 22 -8.70 -5.38 -1.77
N TYR A 23 -8.61 -6.67 -2.11
CA TYR A 23 -9.38 -7.72 -1.44
C TYR A 23 -8.80 -8.11 -0.08
N ALA A 24 -7.48 -7.97 0.12
CA ALA A 24 -6.86 -8.23 1.41
C ALA A 24 -7.25 -7.20 2.48
N ILE A 25 -7.52 -5.95 2.08
CA ILE A 25 -7.91 -4.85 2.96
C ILE A 25 -9.43 -4.79 3.09
N GLN A 26 -9.97 -5.48 4.10
CA GLN A 26 -11.41 -5.66 4.29
C GLN A 26 -12.05 -4.64 5.25
N LYS A 27 -11.25 -3.80 5.90
CA LYS A 27 -11.73 -2.72 6.78
C LYS A 27 -10.99 -1.42 6.48
N PRO A 28 -11.62 -0.25 6.68
CA PRO A 28 -11.01 1.05 6.35
C PRO A 28 -9.79 1.37 7.25
N PHE A 29 -9.92 1.15 8.56
CA PHE A 29 -8.87 1.37 9.53
C PHE A 29 -7.95 0.15 9.62
N PRO A 30 -6.61 0.31 9.64
CA PRO A 30 -5.82 1.57 9.66
C PRO A 30 -5.32 2.02 8.28
N PHE A 31 -5.89 1.51 7.19
CA PHE A 31 -5.35 1.71 5.85
C PHE A 31 -5.39 3.19 5.43
N PHE A 32 -6.55 3.84 5.55
CA PHE A 32 -6.70 5.22 5.11
C PHE A 32 -5.97 6.21 6.02
N GLU A 33 -5.92 5.95 7.33
CA GLU A 33 -5.18 6.74 8.31
C GLU A 33 -3.69 6.68 8.02
N GLY A 34 -3.14 5.48 7.78
CA GLY A 34 -1.73 5.32 7.43
C GLY A 34 -1.33 6.07 6.16
N LEU A 35 -2.23 6.15 5.17
CA LEU A 35 -2.01 6.93 3.95
C LEU A 35 -2.10 8.45 4.19
N ARG A 36 -3.10 8.89 4.96
CA ARG A 36 -3.33 10.31 5.27
C ARG A 36 -2.22 10.89 6.13
N ASP A 37 -1.83 10.20 7.20
CA ASP A 37 -0.83 10.68 8.16
C ASP A 37 0.56 10.81 7.55
N LYS A 38 0.80 10.13 6.42
CA LYS A 38 2.02 10.24 5.60
C LYS A 38 1.83 11.04 4.31
N SER A 39 0.71 11.75 4.19
CA SER A 39 0.39 12.65 3.07
C SER A 39 0.33 12.00 1.69
N PHE A 40 0.05 10.68 1.60
CA PHE A 40 -0.19 10.01 0.32
C PHE A 40 -1.57 10.34 -0.26
N ILE A 41 -2.54 10.59 0.62
CA ILE A 41 -3.88 11.06 0.26
C ILE A 41 -4.18 12.36 1.00
N THR A 42 -4.99 13.21 0.38
CA THR A 42 -5.44 14.46 1.01
C THR A 42 -6.52 14.20 2.05
N GLU A 43 -6.73 15.13 2.98
CA GLU A 43 -7.87 15.11 3.91
C GLU A 43 -9.21 14.94 3.21
N LYS A 44 -9.36 15.57 2.03
CA LYS A 44 -10.57 15.45 1.22
C LYS A 44 -10.77 14.01 0.75
N MET A 45 -9.74 13.41 0.13
CA MET A 45 -9.80 12.02 -0.33
C MET A 45 -10.04 11.04 0.82
N TYR A 46 -9.45 11.28 1.98
CA TYR A 46 -9.67 10.49 3.19
C TYR A 46 -11.15 10.52 3.59
N LYS A 47 -11.74 11.71 3.74
CA LYS A 47 -13.15 11.88 4.11
C LYS A 47 -14.09 11.23 3.10
N GLU A 48 -13.87 11.47 1.81
CA GLU A 48 -14.67 10.86 0.72
C GLU A 48 -14.57 9.33 0.73
N SER A 49 -13.40 8.77 1.05
CA SER A 49 -13.22 7.32 1.15
C SER A 49 -13.99 6.72 2.32
N LEU A 50 -13.97 7.37 3.49
CA LEU A 50 -14.74 6.90 4.66
C LEU A 50 -16.25 7.05 4.46
N GLU A 51 -16.68 8.14 3.83
CA GLU A 51 -18.08 8.35 3.47
C GLU A 51 -18.55 7.26 2.49
N ALA A 52 -17.75 6.93 1.47
CA ALA A 52 -18.07 5.84 0.55
C ALA A 52 -18.21 4.48 1.26
N CYS A 53 -17.31 4.17 2.20
CA CYS A 53 -17.41 2.95 3.02
C CYS A 53 -18.69 2.92 3.87
N THR A 54 -19.17 4.09 4.33
CA THR A 54 -20.41 4.23 5.11
C THR A 54 -21.66 4.05 4.23
N ASN A 55 -21.60 4.48 2.97
CA ASN A 55 -22.68 4.37 1.99
C ASN A 55 -22.76 2.99 1.30
N LEU A 56 -22.33 1.92 1.99
CA LEU A 56 -22.37 0.53 1.52
C LEU A 56 -21.57 0.24 0.23
N VAL A 57 -20.67 1.12 -0.18
CA VAL A 57 -19.68 0.78 -1.21
C VAL A 57 -18.72 -0.25 -0.60
N PRO A 58 -18.47 -1.39 -1.26
CA PRO A 58 -17.54 -2.39 -0.73
C PRO A 58 -16.17 -1.77 -0.44
N VAL A 59 -15.63 -2.02 0.76
CA VAL A 59 -14.31 -1.48 1.19
C VAL A 59 -13.24 -1.79 0.15
N SER A 60 -13.21 -3.02 -0.37
CA SER A 60 -12.26 -3.41 -1.43
C SER A 60 -12.36 -2.54 -2.68
N ARG A 61 -13.56 -2.10 -3.07
CA ARG A 61 -13.76 -1.19 -4.20
C ARG A 61 -13.23 0.21 -3.90
N VAL A 62 -13.45 0.72 -2.68
CA VAL A 62 -12.90 2.00 -2.25
C VAL A 62 -11.37 1.94 -2.23
N VAL A 63 -10.80 0.89 -1.63
CA VAL A 63 -9.35 0.64 -1.60
C VAL A 63 -8.79 0.56 -3.02
N TYR A 64 -9.41 -0.20 -3.92
CA TYR A 64 -8.96 -0.32 -5.32
C TYR A 64 -8.90 1.04 -6.02
N ASN A 65 -9.91 1.90 -5.80
CA ASN A 65 -9.95 3.25 -6.37
C ASN A 65 -8.83 4.13 -5.78
N THR A 66 -8.60 4.07 -4.47
CA THR A 66 -7.51 4.78 -3.80
C THR A 66 -6.15 4.33 -4.33
N LEU A 67 -5.90 3.02 -4.43
CA LEU A 67 -4.67 2.47 -5.00
C LEU A 67 -4.47 2.91 -6.46
N THR A 68 -5.54 3.00 -7.25
CA THR A 68 -5.49 3.50 -8.64
C THR A 68 -5.04 4.97 -8.71
N GLN A 69 -5.43 5.82 -7.75
CA GLN A 69 -4.90 7.19 -7.70
C GLN A 69 -3.43 7.22 -7.32
N LEU A 70 -3.03 6.34 -6.40
CA LEU A 70 -1.66 6.27 -5.88
C LEU A 70 -0.64 5.75 -6.91
N GLU A 71 -1.07 5.09 -7.99
CA GLU A 71 -0.19 4.73 -9.11
C GLU A 71 0.53 5.95 -9.71
N LYS A 72 -0.12 7.12 -9.72
CA LYS A 72 0.40 8.35 -10.33
C LYS A 72 1.53 8.99 -9.51
N THR A 73 1.55 8.73 -8.21
CA THR A 73 2.51 9.30 -7.24
C THR A 73 3.30 8.19 -6.54
N PHE A 74 3.34 7.01 -7.16
CA PHE A 74 3.98 5.83 -6.63
C PHE A 74 5.44 6.10 -6.28
N ASN A 75 5.85 5.58 -5.13
CA ASN A 75 7.24 5.61 -4.66
C ASN A 75 7.43 4.51 -3.61
N LEU A 76 8.67 4.28 -3.19
CA LEU A 76 8.97 3.25 -2.19
C LEU A 76 8.27 3.49 -0.84
N SER A 77 8.16 4.75 -0.40
CA SER A 77 7.55 5.09 0.89
C SER A 77 6.07 4.68 0.94
N LEU A 78 5.38 4.70 -0.20
CA LEU A 78 4.03 4.17 -0.32
C LEU A 78 3.98 2.67 -0.02
N LEU A 79 4.89 1.87 -0.60
CA LEU A 79 4.96 0.43 -0.34
C LEU A 79 5.26 0.14 1.13
N LEU A 80 6.20 0.87 1.74
CA LEU A 80 6.52 0.74 3.16
C LEU A 80 5.33 1.09 4.07
N THR A 81 4.48 2.01 3.61
CA THR A 81 3.25 2.38 4.33
C THR A 81 2.18 1.33 4.19
N LEU A 82 1.95 0.85 2.96
CA LEU A 82 0.99 -0.21 2.66
C LEU A 82 1.33 -1.49 3.41
N PHE A 83 2.59 -1.90 3.42
CA PHE A 83 3.09 -3.11 4.10
C PHE A 83 3.73 -2.81 5.45
N SER A 84 3.25 -1.76 6.13
CA SER A 84 3.67 -1.48 7.51
C SER A 84 3.32 -2.65 8.43
N GLN A 85 4.05 -2.79 9.55
CA GLN A 85 3.74 -3.84 10.53
C GLN A 85 2.29 -3.77 11.03
N ILE A 86 1.74 -2.56 11.15
CA ILE A 86 0.34 -2.35 11.56
C ILE A 86 -0.59 -2.98 10.51
N ASN A 87 -0.42 -2.64 9.23
CA ASN A 87 -1.26 -3.19 8.15
C ASN A 87 -1.06 -4.70 7.99
N LEU A 88 0.15 -5.23 8.11
CA LEU A 88 0.39 -6.68 8.00
C LEU A 88 -0.25 -7.47 9.14
N ARG A 89 -0.29 -6.92 10.35
CA ARG A 89 -1.01 -7.53 11.48
C ARG A 89 -2.52 -7.46 11.30
N GLU A 90 -3.00 -6.32 10.81
CA GLU A 90 -4.42 -6.08 10.64
C GLU A 90 -5.03 -6.83 9.45
N TYR A 91 -4.26 -6.98 8.37
CA TYR A 91 -4.64 -7.59 7.11
C TYR A 91 -3.67 -8.74 6.78
N PRO A 92 -3.80 -9.91 7.42
CA PRO A 92 -2.84 -11.01 7.25
C PRO A 92 -2.73 -11.52 5.80
N ASN A 93 -3.79 -11.35 4.98
CA ASN A 93 -3.76 -11.68 3.56
C ASN A 93 -2.80 -10.76 2.75
N LEU A 94 -2.38 -9.62 3.29
CA LEU A 94 -1.32 -8.80 2.68
C LEU A 94 0.05 -9.44 2.78
N THR A 95 0.29 -10.40 3.69
CA THR A 95 1.61 -11.00 3.92
C THR A 95 2.10 -11.77 2.69
N GLU A 96 1.23 -12.56 2.05
CA GLU A 96 1.59 -13.29 0.83
C GLU A 96 1.89 -12.31 -0.32
N ILE A 97 1.06 -11.28 -0.45
CA ILE A 97 1.24 -10.25 -1.48
C ILE A 97 2.56 -9.50 -1.24
N PHE A 98 2.89 -9.12 -0.01
CA PHE A 98 4.18 -8.54 0.36
C PHE A 98 5.34 -9.47 -0.03
N GLY A 99 5.20 -10.77 0.22
CA GLY A 99 6.17 -11.78 -0.21
C GLY A 99 6.38 -11.81 -1.73
N SER A 100 5.36 -11.51 -2.53
CA SER A 100 5.51 -11.44 -3.99
C SER A 100 6.42 -10.30 -4.46
N PHE A 101 6.47 -9.18 -3.72
CA PHE A 101 7.43 -8.10 -4.00
C PHE A 101 8.88 -8.54 -3.70
N ARG A 102 9.09 -9.59 -2.88
CA ARG A 102 10.40 -10.12 -2.46
C ARG A 102 11.11 -10.95 -3.53
N SER A 103 10.36 -11.47 -4.51
CA SER A 103 10.84 -12.52 -5.42
C SER A 103 11.53 -12.01 -6.70
N GLY A 104 11.80 -10.70 -6.80
CA GLY A 104 12.81 -10.14 -7.70
C GLY A 104 13.84 -9.39 -6.86
N ASN A 105 15.13 -9.45 -7.23
CA ASN A 105 16.31 -8.87 -6.54
C ASN A 105 16.24 -7.36 -6.17
N VAL A 106 15.24 -6.96 -5.38
CA VAL A 106 14.88 -5.58 -5.02
C VAL A 106 14.66 -5.48 -3.51
N ILE A 107 14.21 -6.54 -2.83
CA ILE A 107 13.89 -6.51 -1.40
C ILE A 107 15.07 -6.74 -0.44
N ALA A 108 16.20 -7.29 -0.87
CA ALA A 108 17.38 -7.33 0.00
C ALA A 108 17.76 -5.92 0.52
N TRP A 109 17.52 -4.88 -0.28
CA TRP A 109 17.73 -3.48 0.09
C TRP A 109 16.59 -2.88 0.92
N ILE A 110 15.35 -3.31 0.69
CA ILE A 110 14.18 -2.85 1.46
C ILE A 110 14.21 -3.43 2.88
N LEU A 111 14.69 -4.66 3.06
CA LEU A 111 14.92 -5.27 4.36
C LEU A 111 16.04 -4.56 5.15
N LEU A 112 17.17 -4.22 4.51
CA LEU A 112 18.21 -3.39 5.13
C LEU A 112 17.68 -2.02 5.60
N ALA A 113 16.78 -1.41 4.82
CA ALA A 113 16.16 -0.14 5.21
C ALA A 113 15.17 -0.28 6.39
N LEU A 114 14.45 -1.41 6.49
CA LEU A 114 13.52 -1.67 7.59
C LEU A 114 14.24 -2.08 8.89
N GLU A 115 15.37 -2.77 8.80
CA GLU A 115 16.20 -3.11 9.96
C GLU A 115 16.94 -1.87 10.53
N GLY A 116 17.32 -0.91 9.68
CA GLY A 116 17.96 0.35 10.09
C GLY A 116 17.02 1.44 10.61
N LEU A 117 15.71 1.26 10.53
CA LEU A 117 14.67 2.18 11.03
C LEU A 117 14.04 1.71 12.36
N LEU A 118 14.63 0.68 12.98
CA LEU A 118 14.28 0.15 14.31
C LEU A 118 15.26 0.58 15.42
N CYS A 119 16.05 1.65 15.18
CA CYS A 119 16.77 2.38 16.23
C CYS A 119 16.00 3.66 16.59
#